data_AF-A0A537WLW6-F1
#
_entry.id   AF-A0A537WLW6-F1
#
_cell.length_a   1.000
_cell.length_b   1.000
_cell.length_c   1.000
_cell.angle_alpha   90.00
_cell.angle_beta   90.00
_cell.angle_gamma   90.00
#
_symmetry.space_group_name_H-M   'P 1'
#
loop_
_entity.id
_entity.type
_entity.pdbx_description
1 polymer ?
#
loop_
_entity_poly.entity_id
_entity_poly.type
_entity_poly.pdbx_seq_one_letter_code
_entity_poly.pdbx_strand_id
1 'polypeptide(L)' 'MKFLLAIAVELVAMFAGDSRLTIGVLAIVATAGLLIGVAGFEPLTGASLLLVGCLILLINNVRRFAASR' A
#
# COMPACT_ATOMS: atom_id res chain seq x y z
N MET A 1 -2.82 -23.75 -8.87
CA MET A 1 -1.74 -23.33 -7.94
C MET A 1 -0.59 -22.59 -8.62
N LYS A 2 -0.03 -23.08 -9.75
CA LYS A 2 1.08 -22.39 -10.45
C LYS A 2 0.75 -20.99 -11.00
N PHE A 3 -0.50 -20.78 -11.44
CA PHE A 3 -0.94 -19.49 -12.00
C PHE A 3 -1.05 -18.37 -10.95
N LEU A 4 -1.69 -18.65 -9.81
CA LEU A 4 -1.77 -17.72 -8.67
C LEU A 4 -0.37 -17.35 -8.14
N LEU A 5 0.54 -18.32 -8.10
CA LEU A 5 1.92 -18.08 -7.70
C LEU A 5 2.66 -17.17 -8.70
N ALA A 6 2.48 -17.40 -10.00
CA ALA A 6 3.07 -16.56 -11.05
C ALA A 6 2.57 -15.12 -10.95
N ILE A 7 1.26 -14.92 -10.80
CA ILE A 7 0.65 -13.60 -10.59
C ILE A 7 1.22 -12.95 -9.33
N ALA A 8 1.28 -13.67 -8.20
CA ALA A 8 1.84 -13.14 -6.96
C ALA A 8 3.29 -12.71 -7.12
N VAL A 9 4.11 -13.50 -7.82
CA VAL A 9 5.52 -13.18 -8.11
C VAL A 9 5.64 -11.96 -9.01
N GLU A 10 4.79 -11.84 -10.02
CA GLU A 10 4.82 -10.73 -10.99
C GLU A 10 4.34 -9.42 -10.35
N LEU A 11 3.32 -9.49 -9.49
CA LEU A 11 2.94 -8.38 -8.61
C LEU A 11 4.10 -8.00 -7.69
N VAL A 12 4.72 -8.96 -7.00
CA VAL A 12 5.87 -8.68 -6.12
C VAL A 12 7.04 -8.07 -6.90
N ALA A 13 7.31 -8.52 -8.12
CA ALA A 13 8.35 -7.96 -8.98
C ALA A 13 8.03 -6.53 -9.44
N MET A 14 6.77 -6.26 -9.81
CA MET A 14 6.29 -4.93 -10.17
C MET A 14 6.34 -3.96 -8.98
N PHE A 15 5.94 -4.44 -7.79
CA PHE A 15 6.09 -3.70 -6.53
C PHE A 15 7.60 -3.52 -6.18
N ALA A 16 8.46 -4.51 -6.39
CA ALA A 16 9.90 -4.36 -6.13
C ALA A 16 10.58 -3.36 -7.09
N GLY A 17 10.12 -3.27 -8.34
CA GLY A 17 10.57 -2.27 -9.32
C GLY A 17 10.30 -0.82 -8.90
N ASP A 18 9.23 -0.58 -8.13
CA ASP A 18 8.87 0.72 -7.55
C ASP A 18 8.99 0.69 -6.00
N SER A 19 10.17 0.30 -5.52
CA SER A 19 10.49 0.05 -4.10
C SER A 19 9.89 1.05 -3.08
N ARG A 20 9.91 2.36 -3.35
CA ARG A 20 9.38 3.40 -2.43
C ARG A 20 7.86 3.37 -2.29
N LEU A 21 7.17 3.03 -3.37
CA LEU A 21 5.70 2.93 -3.45
C LEU A 21 5.21 1.77 -2.59
N THR A 22 5.86 0.64 -2.79
CA THR A 22 5.62 -0.63 -2.12
C THR A 22 5.82 -0.55 -0.62
N ILE A 23 6.93 0.07 -0.20
CA ILE A 23 7.22 0.30 1.21
C ILE A 23 6.15 1.20 1.82
N GLY A 24 5.72 2.25 1.12
CA GLY A 24 4.65 3.13 1.61
C GLY A 24 3.31 2.40 1.80
N VAL A 25 2.90 1.59 0.82
CA VAL A 25 1.66 0.81 0.89
C VAL A 25 1.73 -0.20 2.03
N LEU A 26 2.81 -0.98 2.11
CA LEU A 26 3.02 -1.98 3.16
C LEU A 26 3.04 -1.34 4.55
N ALA A 27 3.70 -0.18 4.69
CA ALA A 27 3.73 0.55 5.96
C ALA A 27 2.33 0.97 6.39
N ILE A 28 1.55 1.60 5.50
CA ILE A 28 0.18 2.07 5.79
C ILE A 28 -0.74 0.90 6.16
N VAL A 29 -0.70 -0.18 5.39
CA VAL A 29 -1.49 -1.40 5.68
C VAL A 29 -1.10 -2.03 7.01
N ALA A 30 0.20 -2.13 7.29
CA ALA A 30 0.69 -2.65 8.57
C ALA A 30 0.24 -1.78 9.74
N THR A 31 0.36 -0.45 9.65
CA THR A 31 -0.15 0.45 10.70
C THR A 31 -1.64 0.30 10.91
N ALA A 32 -2.45 0.29 9.85
CA ALA A 32 -3.90 0.15 9.99
C ALA A 32 -4.30 -1.19 10.62
N GLY A 33 -3.63 -2.29 10.24
CA GLY A 33 -3.83 -3.60 10.85
C GLY A 33 -3.43 -3.62 12.33
N LEU A 34 -2.34 -2.94 12.70
CA LEU A 34 -1.93 -2.78 14.10
C LEU A 34 -2.94 -1.97 14.91
N LEU A 35 -3.43 -0.85 14.36
CA LEU A 35 -4.42 0.00 15.04
C LEU A 35 -5.74 -0.75 15.29
N ILE A 36 -6.25 -1.47 14.28
CA ILE A 36 -7.52 -2.20 14.39
C ILE A 36 -7.35 -3.49 15.22
N GLY A 37 -6.33 -4.29 14.90
CA GLY A 37 -6.18 -5.65 15.42
C GLY A 37 -5.49 -5.76 16.77
N VAL A 38 -4.60 -4.82 17.11
CA VAL A 38 -3.82 -4.87 18.37
C VAL A 38 -4.26 -3.79 19.35
N ALA A 39 -4.48 -2.57 18.86
CA ALA A 39 -4.86 -1.45 19.72
C ALA A 39 -6.38 -1.31 19.95
N GLY A 40 -7.20 -2.14 19.29
CA GLY A 40 -8.65 -2.19 19.49
C GLY A 40 -9.38 -0.90 19.08
N PHE A 41 -8.76 -0.08 18.22
CA PHE A 41 -9.42 1.11 17.70
C PHE A 41 -10.62 0.72 16.84
N GLU A 42 -11.60 1.62 16.82
CA GLU A 42 -12.79 1.44 16.01
C GLU A 42 -12.41 1.20 14.53
N PRO A 43 -13.03 0.21 13.87
CA PRO A 43 -12.64 -0.20 12.51
C PRO A 43 -12.77 0.94 11.49
N LEU A 44 -13.66 1.90 11.76
CA LEU A 44 -13.83 3.11 10.94
C LEU A 44 -12.59 4.01 10.94
N THR A 45 -11.85 4.03 12.05
CA THR A 45 -10.63 4.85 12.22
C THR A 45 -9.47 4.24 11.42
N GLY A 46 -9.31 2.92 11.46
CA GLY A 46 -8.31 2.25 10.63
C GLY A 46 -8.66 2.28 9.14
N ALA A 47 -9.94 2.17 8.78
CA ALA A 47 -10.41 2.29 7.40
C ALA A 47 -10.22 3.69 6.83
N SER A 48 -10.50 4.74 7.60
CA SER A 48 -10.24 6.13 7.19
C SER A 48 -8.74 6.40 7.05
N LEU A 49 -7.91 5.86 7.94
CA LEU A 49 -6.45 5.95 7.83
C LEU A 49 -5.92 5.26 6.56
N LEU A 50 -6.44 4.08 6.22
CA LEU A 50 -6.12 3.38 4.97
C LEU A 50 -6.53 4.21 3.75
N LEU A 51 -7.75 4.75 3.76
CA LEU A 51 -8.27 5.55 2.66
C LEU A 51 -7.40 6.78 2.41
N VAL A 52 -7.11 7.54 3.46
CA VAL A 52 -6.28 8.74 3.38
C VAL A 52 -4.84 8.39 2.99
N GLY A 53 -4.25 7.38 3.62
CA GLY A 53 -2.88 6.93 3.33
C GLY A 53 -2.70 6.47 1.89
N CYS A 54 -3.64 5.67 1.37
CA CYS A 54 -3.65 5.25 -0.03
C CYS A 54 -3.82 6.43 -0.99
N LEU A 55 -4.66 7.41 -0.66
CA LEU A 55 -4.86 8.59 -1.50
C LEU A 55 -3.59 9.45 -1.58
N ILE A 56 -2.90 9.66 -0.46
CA ILE A 56 -1.63 10.37 -0.41
C ILE A 56 -0.58 9.67 -1.27
N LEU A 57 -0.48 8.34 -1.17
CA LEU A 57 0.41 7.54 -2.01
C LEU A 57 0.08 7.71 -3.49
N LEU A 58 -1.19 7.60 -3.87
CA LEU A 58 -1.61 7.77 -5.26
C LEU A 58 -1.20 9.15 -5.79
N ILE A 59 -1.51 10.22 -5.06
CA ILE A 59 -1.16 11.59 -5.44
C ILE A 59 0.35 11.75 -5.59
N ASN A 60 1.13 11.25 -4.63
CA ASN A 60 2.59 11.37 -4.67
C ASN A 60 3.18 10.66 -5.88
N ASN A 61 2.60 9.52 -6.28
CA ASN A 61 3.07 8.76 -7.44
C ASN A 61 2.67 9.39 -8.76
N VAL A 62 1.45 9.90 -8.86
CA VAL A 62 1.03 10.67 -10.04
C VAL A 62 1.94 11.89 -10.21
N ARG A 63 2.22 12.64 -9.13
CA ARG A 63 3.12 13.80 -9.18
C ARG A 63 4.54 13.42 -9.58
N ARG A 64 5.08 12.34 -9.02
CA ARG A 64 6.42 11.84 -9.36
C ARG A 64 6.50 11.39 -10.82
N PHE A 65 5.51 10.66 -11.29
CA PHE A 65 5.45 10.20 -12.68
C PHE A 65 5.35 11.38 -13.65
N ALA A 66 4.49 12.37 -13.34
CA ALA A 66 4.37 13.59 -14.12
C ALA A 66 5.66 14.42 -14.14
N ALA A 67 6.43 14.46 -13.03
CA ALA A 67 7.72 15.16 -12.96
C ALA A 67 8.89 14.40 -13.60
N SER A 68 8.72 13.12 -13.91
CA SER A 68 9.73 12.26 -14.55
C SER A 68 9.57 12.18 -16.07
N ARG A 69 8.54 12.82 -16.65
CA ARG A 69 8.35 13.03 -18.08
C ARG A 69 8.76 14.44 -18.48
#